data_AF-A0A9P8J1P4-F1
#
_entry.id   AF-A0A9P8J1P4-F1
#
_cell.length_a   1.000
_cell.length_b   1.000
_cell.length_c   1.000
_cell.angle_alpha   90.00
_cell.angle_beta   90.00
_cell.angle_gamma   90.00
#
_symmetry.space_group_name_H-M   'P 1'
#
loop_
_entity.id
_entity.type
_entity.pdbx_description
1 polymer ?
#
loop_
_entity_poly.entity_id
_entity_poly.type
_entity_poly.pdbx_seq_one_letter_code
_entity_poly.pdbx_strand_id
1 'polypeptide(L)'
;MSPVQAPPTQDPLDALDHKRLSELQYLSTFCPFSLNSKPCPQGTKCALKRLCSVLCAFRTKREYCDGHHDVAPLCEQFLTDKGCKYRKEDDHPWLARSHDVELRRCMDVMLKPHRLGLYGVQHF
;
A
#
# COMPACT_ATOMS: atom_id res chain seq x y z
N MET A 1 -19.91 26.44 24.12
CA MET A 1 -19.78 25.55 22.94
C MET A 1 -18.96 24.35 23.39
N SER A 2 -19.57 23.19 23.58
CA SER A 2 -18.85 21.97 23.93
C SER A 2 -18.06 21.48 22.70
N PRO A 3 -16.81 21.03 22.85
CA PRO A 3 -16.08 20.47 21.73
C PRO A 3 -16.81 19.22 21.25
N VAL A 4 -17.20 19.21 19.98
CA VAL A 4 -17.72 18.01 19.31
C VAL A 4 -16.57 17.01 19.29
N GLN A 5 -16.66 16.04 20.19
CA GLN A 5 -15.73 14.92 20.24
C GLN A 5 -15.88 14.18 18.90
N ALA A 6 -14.84 14.19 18.07
CA ALA A 6 -14.83 13.42 16.84
C ALA A 6 -15.15 11.96 17.20
N PRO A 7 -16.05 11.29 16.45
CA PRO A 7 -16.41 9.91 16.76
C PRO A 7 -15.15 9.05 16.84
N PRO A 8 -15.10 8.05 17.73
CA PRO A 8 -13.94 7.18 17.85
C PRO A 8 -13.68 6.57 16.48
N THR A 9 -12.50 6.85 15.92
CA THR A 9 -12.05 6.28 14.66
C THR A 9 -12.09 4.77 14.84
N GLN A 10 -13.06 4.10 14.22
CA GLN A 10 -13.14 2.63 14.27
C GLN A 10 -11.81 2.07 13.77
N ASP A 11 -11.26 1.07 14.49
CA ASP A 11 -10.02 0.43 14.07
C ASP A 11 -10.28 -0.21 12.69
N PRO A 12 -9.48 0.14 11.66
CA PRO A 12 -9.64 -0.45 10.33
C PRO A 12 -9.59 -1.99 10.35
N LEU A 13 -8.87 -2.59 11.31
CA LEU A 13 -8.80 -4.03 11.47
C LEU A 13 -10.10 -4.63 12.01
N ASP A 14 -10.81 -3.92 12.89
CA ASP A 14 -12.10 -4.39 13.44
C ASP A 14 -13.20 -4.42 12.38
N ALA A 15 -13.08 -3.60 11.35
CA ALA A 15 -14.01 -3.54 10.22
C ALA A 15 -13.66 -4.51 9.08
N LEU A 16 -12.51 -5.19 9.13
CA LEU A 16 -12.05 -6.06 8.05
C LEU A 16 -12.81 -7.39 8.06
N ASP A 17 -13.35 -7.78 6.90
CA ASP A 17 -13.92 -9.13 6.73
C ASP A 17 -12.83 -10.19 6.97
N HIS A 18 -13.08 -11.09 7.93
CA HIS A 18 -12.16 -12.18 8.29
C HIS A 18 -11.77 -13.07 7.10
N LYS A 19 -12.61 -13.17 6.06
CA LYS A 19 -12.27 -13.91 4.84
C LYS A 19 -11.07 -13.31 4.10
N ARG A 20 -10.78 -12.03 4.32
CA ARG A 20 -9.69 -11.27 3.69
C ARG A 20 -8.40 -11.29 4.50
N LEU A 21 -8.36 -11.97 5.64
CA LEU A 21 -7.16 -12.06 6.49
C LEU A 21 -5.97 -12.67 5.75
N SER A 22 -6.19 -13.67 4.88
CA SER A 22 -5.12 -14.26 4.06
C SER A 22 -4.52 -13.24 3.07
N GLU A 23 -5.35 -12.39 2.48
CA GLU A 23 -4.88 -11.31 1.61
C GLU A 23 -4.07 -10.28 2.40
N LEU A 24 -4.53 -9.90 3.60
CA LEU A 24 -3.83 -8.96 4.46
C LEU A 24 -2.48 -9.54 4.92
N GLN A 25 -2.45 -10.81 5.32
CA GLN A 25 -1.21 -11.51 5.69
C GLN A 25 -0.22 -11.52 4.53
N TYR A 26 -0.68 -11.79 3.32
CA TYR A 26 0.17 -11.74 2.14
C TYR A 26 0.69 -10.31 1.86
N LEU A 27 -0.19 -9.30 1.93
CA LEU A 27 0.21 -7.89 1.79
C LEU A 27 1.20 -7.45 2.86
N SER A 28 1.14 -8.02 4.07
CA SER A 28 2.09 -7.67 5.12
C SER A 28 3.54 -7.93 4.71
N THR A 29 3.80 -8.91 3.83
CA THR A 29 5.17 -9.19 3.32
C THR A 29 5.76 -8.07 2.44
N PHE A 30 4.93 -7.09 2.04
CA PHE A 30 5.33 -5.94 1.25
C PHE A 30 5.55 -4.70 2.10
N CYS A 31 6.39 -3.80 1.60
CA CYS A 31 6.66 -2.52 2.24
C CYS A 31 5.36 -1.69 2.32
N PRO A 32 4.90 -1.28 3.52
CA PRO A 32 3.65 -0.54 3.67
C PRO A 32 3.68 0.84 3.01
N PHE A 33 4.88 1.42 2.85
CA PHE A 33 5.05 2.66 2.08
C PHE A 33 4.87 2.42 0.58
N SER A 34 5.49 1.36 0.04
CA SER A 34 5.33 1.00 -1.37
C SER A 34 3.88 0.64 -1.71
N LEU A 35 3.18 -0.09 -0.83
CA LEU A 35 1.74 -0.35 -0.95
C LEU A 35 0.91 0.94 -1.03
N ASN A 36 1.36 1.98 -0.34
CA ASN A 36 0.73 3.30 -0.33
C ASN A 36 1.25 4.25 -1.43
N SER A 37 1.97 3.76 -2.44
CA SER A 37 2.60 4.59 -3.48
C SER A 37 3.62 5.62 -2.96
N LYS A 38 4.13 5.44 -1.74
CA LYS A 38 5.07 6.35 -1.07
C LYS A 38 6.49 5.78 -1.05
N PRO A 39 7.53 6.65 -1.07
CA PRO A 39 8.89 6.21 -0.87
C PRO A 39 9.08 5.66 0.55
N CYS A 40 9.83 4.56 0.66
CA CYS A 40 10.14 3.96 1.96
C CYS A 40 11.26 4.75 2.67
N PRO A 41 11.05 5.23 3.92
CA PRO A 41 12.06 5.99 4.65
C PRO A 41 13.29 5.16 5.08
N GLN A 42 13.16 3.83 5.11
CA GLN A 42 14.23 2.91 5.49
C GLN A 42 15.19 2.61 4.32
N GLY A 43 14.81 2.99 3.09
CA GLY A 43 15.64 2.81 1.91
C GLY A 43 16.15 1.38 1.75
N THR A 44 17.48 1.24 1.69
CA THR A 44 18.16 -0.07 1.54
C THR A 44 18.03 -0.98 2.76
N LYS A 45 17.72 -0.44 3.94
CA LYS A 45 17.51 -1.23 5.17
C LYS A 45 16.13 -1.89 5.23
N CYS A 46 15.22 -1.54 4.32
CA CYS A 46 13.92 -2.20 4.22
C CYS A 46 14.10 -3.64 3.74
N ALA A 47 13.74 -4.60 4.59
CA ALA A 47 13.77 -6.04 4.30
C ALA A 47 12.50 -6.54 3.59
N LEU A 48 11.44 -5.73 3.57
CA LEU A 48 10.16 -6.10 2.96
C LEU A 48 10.21 -6.02 1.44
N LYS A 49 9.33 -6.80 0.78
CA LYS A 49 9.18 -6.78 -0.67
C LYS A 49 8.79 -5.38 -1.15
N ARG A 50 9.43 -4.90 -2.20
CA ARG A 50 9.13 -3.61 -2.81
C ARG A 50 8.28 -3.83 -4.06
N LEU A 51 7.21 -3.06 -4.20
CA LEU A 51 6.42 -3.03 -5.43
C LEU A 51 7.19 -2.29 -6.52
N CYS A 52 7.08 -2.74 -7.78
CA CYS A 52 7.71 -1.99 -8.86
C CYS A 52 7.11 -0.59 -8.98
N SER A 53 7.97 0.40 -9.21
CA SER A 53 7.58 1.78 -9.40
C SER A 53 7.04 2.05 -10.81
N VAL A 54 6.50 3.26 -10.99
CA VAL A 54 5.80 3.70 -12.19
C VAL A 54 6.58 3.53 -13.49
N LEU A 55 7.90 3.67 -13.42
CA LEU A 55 8.79 3.68 -14.58
C LEU A 55 9.58 2.39 -14.70
N CYS A 56 8.94 1.27 -14.33
CA CYS A 56 9.52 -0.05 -14.39
C CYS A 56 10.02 -0.38 -15.80
N ALA A 57 11.32 -0.67 -15.95
CA ALA A 57 11.89 -1.15 -17.22
C ALA A 57 11.22 -2.46 -17.68
N PHE A 58 10.75 -3.29 -16.75
CA PHE A 58 9.92 -4.46 -17.06
C PHE A 58 8.61 -4.10 -17.75
N ARG A 59 7.86 -3.11 -17.24
CA ARG A 59 6.56 -2.74 -17.83
C ARG A 59 6.70 -1.96 -19.13
N THR A 60 7.79 -1.21 -19.30
CA THR A 60 8.01 -0.35 -20.49
C THR A 60 8.80 -1.02 -21.60
N LYS A 61 9.76 -1.88 -21.25
CA LYS A 61 10.71 -2.51 -22.18
C LYS A 61 10.80 -4.05 -22.05
N ARG A 62 10.05 -4.65 -21.11
CA ARG A 62 10.15 -6.09 -20.75
C ARG A 62 11.55 -6.51 -20.28
N GLU A 63 12.30 -5.57 -19.72
CA GLU A 63 13.62 -5.81 -19.14
C GLU A 63 13.51 -6.32 -17.69
N TYR A 64 14.59 -6.89 -17.16
CA TYR A 64 14.65 -7.37 -15.78
C TYR A 64 14.30 -6.26 -14.77
N CYS A 65 13.58 -6.62 -13.72
CA CYS A 65 13.25 -5.72 -12.63
C CYS A 65 13.21 -6.44 -11.29
N ASP A 66 13.86 -5.84 -10.28
CA ASP A 66 13.89 -6.29 -8.89
C ASP A 66 12.60 -6.01 -8.10
N GLY A 67 11.59 -5.40 -8.74
CA GLY A 67 10.32 -5.05 -8.14
C GLY A 67 9.27 -6.16 -8.31
N HIS A 68 8.39 -6.30 -7.32
CA HIS A 68 7.24 -7.17 -7.42
C HIS A 68 6.11 -6.56 -8.27
N HIS A 69 5.42 -7.40 -9.05
CA HIS A 69 4.41 -7.01 -10.05
C HIS A 69 3.04 -7.68 -9.85
N ASP A 70 2.97 -8.65 -8.95
CA ASP A 70 1.80 -9.42 -8.54
C ASP A 70 0.80 -8.58 -7.73
N VAL A 71 1.29 -7.53 -7.07
CA VAL A 71 0.47 -6.61 -6.28
C VAL A 71 0.54 -5.19 -6.84
N ALA A 72 -0.62 -4.54 -6.90
CA ALA A 72 -0.75 -3.14 -7.27
C ALA A 72 -0.68 -2.21 -6.04
N PRO A 73 0.08 -1.11 -6.10
CA PRO A 73 0.04 -0.06 -5.08
C PRO A 73 -1.30 0.70 -5.11
N LEU A 74 -1.69 1.28 -3.99
CA LEU A 74 -2.93 2.03 -3.83
C LEU A 74 -3.01 3.20 -4.83
N CYS A 75 -4.18 3.36 -5.45
CA CYS A 75 -4.47 4.49 -6.32
C CYS A 75 -4.70 5.76 -5.49
N GLU A 76 -3.73 6.67 -5.48
CA GLU A 76 -3.85 7.94 -4.75
C GLU A 76 -4.99 8.81 -5.31
N GLN A 77 -5.25 8.76 -6.62
CA GLN A 77 -6.36 9.50 -7.25
C GLN A 77 -7.73 9.01 -6.75
N PHE A 78 -7.85 7.72 -6.47
CA PHE A 78 -9.09 7.14 -5.95
C PHE A 78 -9.44 7.66 -4.54
N LEU A 79 -8.44 8.10 -3.78
CA LEU A 79 -8.64 8.70 -2.46
C LEU A 79 -9.05 10.17 -2.50
N THR A 80 -9.01 10.82 -3.68
CA THR A 80 -9.39 12.22 -3.83
C THR A 80 -10.89 12.35 -4.12
N ASP A 81 -11.47 13.51 -3.85
CA ASP A 81 -12.89 13.80 -4.13
C ASP A 81 -13.26 13.63 -5.61
N LYS A 82 -12.26 13.73 -6.51
CA LYS A 82 -12.45 13.53 -7.95
C LYS A 82 -12.52 12.04 -8.34
N GLY A 83 -12.07 11.15 -7.46
CA GLY A 83 -11.92 9.72 -7.72
C GLY A 83 -10.90 9.40 -8.83
N CYS A 84 -10.72 8.11 -9.10
CA CYS A 84 -9.96 7.67 -10.27
C CYS A 84 -10.84 7.65 -11.52
N LYS A 85 -10.34 8.17 -12.63
CA LYS A 85 -11.03 8.13 -13.93
C LYS A 85 -11.14 6.70 -14.51
N TYR A 86 -10.25 5.81 -14.08
CA TYR A 86 -10.27 4.39 -14.42
C TYR A 86 -11.05 3.68 -13.31
N ARG A 87 -12.18 3.04 -13.64
CA ARG A 87 -13.02 2.40 -12.61
C ARG A 87 -12.48 1.03 -12.21
N LYS A 88 -11.91 0.26 -13.14
CA LYS A 88 -11.28 -1.04 -12.85
C LYS A 88 -9.78 -0.88 -12.64
N GLU A 89 -9.20 -1.74 -11.82
CA GLU A 89 -7.75 -1.74 -11.54
C GLU A 89 -6.93 -1.95 -12.83
N ASP A 90 -7.42 -2.81 -13.72
CA ASP A 90 -6.78 -3.17 -15.00
C ASP A 90 -6.91 -2.09 -16.09
N ASP A 91 -7.82 -1.12 -15.92
CA ASP A 91 -8.05 -0.07 -16.91
C ASP A 91 -6.92 0.99 -16.91
N HIS A 92 -5.97 0.90 -15.97
CA HIS A 92 -4.85 1.83 -15.89
C HIS A 92 -3.80 1.50 -16.96
N PRO A 93 -3.63 2.34 -18.01
CA PRO A 93 -2.90 1.98 -19.22
C PRO A 93 -1.39 1.78 -19.03
N TRP A 94 -0.83 2.14 -17.88
CA TRP A 94 0.60 2.04 -17.60
C TRP A 94 0.90 1.35 -16.27
N LEU A 95 -0.11 1.23 -15.39
CA LEU A 95 0.09 0.98 -13.97
C LEU A 95 -1.13 0.38 -13.30
N ALA A 96 -1.13 -0.92 -13.04
CA ALA A 96 -2.12 -1.47 -12.13
C ALA A 96 -2.07 -0.68 -10.81
N ARG A 97 -3.20 -0.04 -10.46
CA ARG A 97 -3.39 0.64 -9.18
C ARG A 97 -4.56 0.00 -8.49
N SER A 98 -4.40 -0.25 -7.20
CA SER A 98 -5.47 -0.86 -6.43
C SER A 98 -6.49 0.18 -5.97
N HIS A 99 -7.77 -0.16 -6.09
CA HIS A 99 -8.91 0.59 -5.54
C HIS A 99 -9.48 -0.07 -4.27
N ASP A 100 -8.88 -1.16 -3.82
CA ASP A 100 -9.24 -1.81 -2.57
C ASP A 100 -8.68 -1.03 -1.37
N VAL A 101 -9.41 0.03 -1.03
CA VAL A 101 -9.04 0.95 0.05
C VAL A 101 -9.07 0.27 1.42
N GLU A 102 -9.97 -0.68 1.63
CA GLU A 102 -10.13 -1.36 2.93
C GLU A 102 -8.86 -2.10 3.33
N LEU A 103 -8.37 -2.98 2.45
CA LEU A 103 -7.19 -3.78 2.72
C LEU A 103 -5.92 -2.92 2.82
N ARG A 104 -5.86 -1.83 2.02
CA ARG A 104 -4.71 -0.92 2.01
C ARG A 104 -4.68 -0.02 3.24
N ARG A 105 -5.84 0.43 3.74
CA ARG A 105 -5.96 1.14 5.02
C ARG A 105 -5.59 0.25 6.21
N CYS A 106 -5.91 -1.04 6.17
CA CYS A 106 -5.44 -1.97 7.20
C CYS A 106 -3.91 -2.00 7.27
N MET A 107 -3.19 -1.80 6.15
CA MET A 107 -1.73 -1.73 6.15
C MET A 107 -1.17 -0.38 6.65
N ASP A 108 -2.00 0.66 6.81
CA ASP A 108 -1.54 1.94 7.36
C ASP A 108 -1.09 1.81 8.82
N VAL A 109 -1.65 0.84 9.57
CA VAL A 109 -1.23 0.52 10.94
C VAL A 109 0.26 0.13 11.00
N MET A 110 0.80 -0.40 9.90
CA MET A 110 2.20 -0.83 9.80
C MET A 110 3.15 0.31 9.40
N LEU A 111 2.65 1.46 8.93
CA LEU A 111 3.49 2.59 8.50
C LEU A 111 4.35 3.14 9.63
N LYS A 112 3.77 3.34 10.81
CA LYS A 112 4.48 3.92 11.96
C LYS A 112 5.51 2.94 12.54
N PRO A 113 5.19 1.67 12.83
CA PRO A 113 6.18 0.67 13.24
C PRO A 113 7.33 0.55 12.23
N HIS A 114 7.04 0.49 10.93
CA HIS A 114 8.07 0.40 9.89
C HIS A 114 8.97 1.64 9.84
N ARG A 115 8.39 2.84 9.94
CA ARG A 115 9.14 4.11 9.98
C ARG A 115 10.08 4.18 11.19
N LEU A 116 9.65 3.63 12.33
CA LEU A 116 10.45 3.57 13.55
C LEU A 116 11.51 2.46 13.54
N GLY A 117 11.54 1.63 12.48
CA GLY A 117 12.47 0.51 12.38
C GLY A 117 12.03 -0.74 13.12
N LEU A 118 10.80 -0.79 13.65
CA LEU A 118 10.32 -1.90 14.49
C LEU A 118 9.78 -3.08 13.67
N TYR A 119 9.57 -2.89 12.37
CA TYR A 119 8.94 -3.86 11.49
C TYR A 119 9.64 -3.91 10.14
N GLY A 120 10.07 -5.08 9.68
CA GLY A 120 10.55 -5.26 8.31
C GLY A 120 11.80 -4.44 7.95
N VAL A 121 12.66 -4.18 8.94
CA VAL A 121 13.91 -3.43 8.79
C VAL A 121 15.07 -4.30 9.27
N GLN A 122 16.17 -4.27 8.53
CA GLN A 122 17.42 -4.93 8.92
C GLN A 122 18.12 -4.10 9.99
N HIS A 123 18.44 -4.75 11.11
CA HIS A 123 19.33 -4.21 12.14
C HIS A 123 20.69 -4.88 11.96
N PHE A 124 21.73 -4.06 11.78
CA PHE A 124 23.12 -4.49 11.79
C PHE A 124 23.70 -4.28 13.18
#